data_AF-A0A1D1XDP5-F1
#
_entry.id   AF-A0A1D1XDP5-F1
#
_cell.length_a   1.000
_cell.length_b   1.000
_cell.length_c   1.000
_cell.angle_alpha   90.00
_cell.angle_beta   90.00
_cell.angle_gamma   90.00
#
_symmetry.space_group_name_H-M   'P 1'
#
loop_
_entity.id
_entity.type
_entity.pdbx_description
1 polymer ?
#
loop_
_entity_poly.entity_id
_entity_poly.type
_entity_poly.pdbx_seq_one_letter_code
_entity_poly.pdbx_strand_id
1 'polypeptide(L)'
;LIHTDVTKYLYFKAVDGSYVFNKGKVHKVPATDMEALKCPLMGLFEKRRARKFFIYVQDYKENDPKTHEGLDLTRITTRELIAKYGLDDNTVDIIGHASALHRDDRYLNEPAFDTVKRIKLYAESVARFQGSSPYIYPLYGLGELPQAFARLSAVYGGTYMLNKPECKVEFDEEGKVFGV
;
A
#
# COMPACT_ATOMS: atom_id res chain seq x y z
N LEU A 1 8.82 -3.31 12.40
CA LEU A 1 8.06 -2.88 13.59
C LEU A 1 7.74 -4.06 14.50
N ILE A 2 6.90 -5.00 14.07
CA ILE A 2 6.54 -6.18 14.89
C ILE A 2 7.75 -7.06 15.19
N HIS A 3 8.51 -7.49 14.17
CA HIS A 3 9.68 -8.36 14.36
C HIS A 3 10.79 -7.80 15.25
N THR A 4 10.86 -6.48 15.39
CA THR A 4 11.89 -5.81 16.20
C THR A 4 11.38 -5.44 17.59
N ASP A 5 10.14 -5.84 17.93
CA ASP A 5 9.42 -5.49 19.16
C ASP A 5 9.37 -3.99 19.49
N VAL A 6 9.59 -3.13 18.49
CA VAL A 6 9.59 -1.67 18.68
C VAL A 6 8.16 -1.13 18.88
N THR A 7 7.16 -1.94 18.55
CA THR A 7 5.74 -1.64 18.78
C THR A 7 5.39 -1.45 20.25
N LYS A 8 6.21 -1.95 21.20
CA LYS A 8 6.03 -1.66 22.63
C LYS A 8 6.23 -0.18 23.01
N TYR A 9 6.83 0.61 22.12
CA TYR A 9 7.04 2.04 22.28
C TYR A 9 6.11 2.88 21.42
N LEU A 10 5.24 2.26 20.62
CA LEU A 10 4.44 2.94 19.61
C LEU A 10 2.97 2.58 19.78
N TYR A 11 2.13 3.59 19.80
CA TYR A 11 0.68 3.43 19.74
C TYR A 11 0.20 3.90 18.37
N PHE A 12 -0.61 3.08 17.70
CA PHE A 12 -1.16 3.40 16.39
C PHE A 12 -2.67 3.59 16.47
N LYS A 13 -3.19 4.56 15.71
CA LYS A 13 -4.62 4.70 15.42
C LYS A 13 -4.87 4.40 13.95
N ALA A 14 -5.96 3.71 13.64
CA ALA A 14 -6.44 3.59 12.27
C ALA A 14 -6.82 4.97 11.73
N VAL A 15 -6.55 5.21 10.44
CA VAL A 15 -6.99 6.42 9.75
C VAL A 15 -8.47 6.26 9.37
N ASP A 16 -9.27 7.30 9.61
CA ASP A 16 -10.75 7.22 9.55
C ASP A 16 -11.31 7.06 8.11
N GLY A 17 -10.52 7.22 7.07
CA GLY A 17 -10.98 7.00 5.71
C GLY A 17 -9.93 7.29 4.65
N SER A 18 -10.13 6.68 3.48
CA SER A 18 -9.44 7.05 2.25
C SER A 18 -10.45 7.69 1.29
N TYR A 19 -10.03 8.73 0.58
CA TYR A 19 -10.91 9.50 -0.30
C TYR A 19 -10.24 9.75 -1.64
N VAL A 20 -11.04 9.74 -2.70
CA VAL A 20 -10.62 10.02 -4.08
C VAL A 20 -11.35 11.26 -4.61
N PHE A 21 -10.64 12.10 -5.35
CA PHE A 21 -11.23 13.24 -6.04
C PHE A 21 -11.69 12.81 -7.43
N ASN A 22 -12.97 12.99 -7.73
CA ASN A 22 -13.56 12.66 -9.02
C ASN A 22 -14.55 13.76 -9.42
N LYS A 23 -14.39 14.32 -10.63
CA LYS A 23 -15.31 15.31 -11.23
C LYS A 23 -15.72 16.46 -10.27
N GLY A 24 -14.74 17.04 -9.58
CA GLY A 24 -14.97 18.19 -8.69
C GLY A 24 -15.44 17.84 -7.29
N LYS A 25 -15.57 16.55 -6.93
CA LYS A 25 -16.06 16.10 -5.63
C LYS A 25 -15.14 15.08 -5.01
N VAL A 26 -15.10 15.07 -3.68
CA VAL A 26 -14.38 14.09 -2.88
C VAL A 26 -15.33 12.96 -2.51
N HIS A 27 -14.90 11.72 -2.78
CA HIS A 27 -15.67 10.51 -2.53
C HIS A 27 -14.89 9.55 -1.64
N LYS A 28 -15.55 8.92 -0.67
CA LYS A 28 -14.92 7.89 0.15
C LYS A 28 -14.62 6.66 -0.72
N VAL A 29 -13.38 6.17 -0.65
CA VAL A 29 -12.98 4.89 -1.25
C VAL A 29 -13.60 3.77 -0.41
N PRO A 30 -14.36 2.85 -1.02
CA PRO A 30 -15.01 1.78 -0.28
C PRO A 30 -14.02 0.88 0.46
N ALA A 31 -14.29 0.61 1.74
CA ALA A 31 -13.51 -0.30 2.57
C ALA A 31 -14.22 -1.65 2.79
N THR A 32 -15.50 -1.76 2.46
CA THR A 32 -16.29 -3.00 2.62
C THR A 32 -17.18 -3.26 1.40
N ASP A 33 -17.63 -4.50 1.23
CA ASP A 33 -18.63 -4.87 0.21
C ASP A 33 -19.89 -4.00 0.30
N MET A 34 -20.34 -3.70 1.52
CA MET A 34 -21.51 -2.85 1.76
C MET A 34 -21.27 -1.38 1.35
N GLU A 35 -20.08 -0.85 1.58
CA GLU A 35 -19.71 0.48 1.10
C GLU A 35 -19.56 0.51 -0.43
N ALA A 36 -19.02 -0.54 -1.03
CA ALA A 36 -18.89 -0.65 -2.47
C ALA A 36 -20.25 -0.67 -3.15
N LEU A 37 -21.24 -1.35 -2.57
CA LEU A 37 -22.63 -1.33 -3.03
C LEU A 37 -23.27 0.06 -2.97
N LYS A 38 -22.96 0.86 -1.94
CA LYS A 38 -23.49 2.23 -1.78
C LYS A 38 -22.69 3.30 -2.53
N CYS A 39 -21.48 2.98 -2.99
CA CYS A 39 -20.57 3.92 -3.61
C CYS A 39 -21.15 4.55 -4.89
N PRO A 40 -21.21 5.88 -5.02
CA PRO A 40 -21.75 6.53 -6.22
C PRO A 40 -20.74 6.58 -7.39
N LEU A 41 -19.50 6.14 -7.18
CA LEU A 41 -18.44 6.20 -8.19
C LEU A 41 -18.64 5.21 -9.36
N MET A 42 -19.50 4.20 -9.18
CA MET A 42 -19.74 3.15 -10.16
C MET A 42 -21.23 2.89 -10.34
N GLY A 43 -21.67 2.69 -11.59
CA GLY A 43 -23.01 2.22 -11.90
C GLY A 43 -23.25 0.78 -11.43
N LEU A 44 -24.51 0.33 -11.39
CA LEU A 44 -24.86 -1.00 -10.86
C LEU A 44 -24.19 -2.16 -11.62
N PHE A 45 -24.13 -2.08 -12.95
CA PHE A 45 -23.47 -3.11 -13.77
C PHE A 45 -21.95 -3.09 -13.61
N GLU A 46 -21.36 -1.91 -13.48
CA GLU A 46 -19.92 -1.74 -13.24
C GLU A 46 -19.52 -2.34 -11.89
N LYS A 47 -20.33 -2.11 -10.83
CA LYS A 47 -20.12 -2.76 -9.52
C LYS A 47 -20.08 -4.28 -9.59
N ARG A 48 -20.88 -4.90 -10.46
CA ARG A 48 -20.87 -6.36 -10.64
C ARG A 48 -19.58 -6.84 -11.32
N ARG A 49 -19.04 -6.08 -12.28
CA ARG A 49 -17.76 -6.38 -12.93
C ARG A 49 -16.59 -6.16 -11.98
N ALA A 50 -16.54 -5.01 -11.31
CA ALA A 50 -15.54 -4.70 -10.29
C ALA A 50 -15.52 -5.77 -9.19
N ARG A 51 -16.68 -6.24 -8.72
CA ARG A 51 -16.75 -7.34 -7.75
C ARG A 51 -16.06 -8.62 -8.26
N LYS A 52 -16.28 -9.01 -9.52
CA LYS A 52 -15.62 -10.19 -10.10
C LYS A 52 -14.10 -10.02 -10.16
N PHE A 53 -13.64 -8.83 -10.54
CA PHE A 53 -12.22 -8.49 -10.55
C PHE A 53 -11.60 -8.57 -9.15
N PHE A 54 -12.24 -7.98 -8.14
CA PHE A 54 -11.73 -8.04 -6.77
C PHE A 54 -11.72 -9.46 -6.20
N ILE A 55 -12.71 -10.29 -6.52
CA ILE A 55 -12.70 -11.72 -6.16
C ILE A 55 -11.48 -12.42 -6.77
N TYR A 56 -11.22 -12.22 -8.06
CA TYR A 56 -10.01 -12.76 -8.70
C TYR A 56 -8.74 -12.31 -7.99
N VAL A 57 -8.59 -11.01 -7.71
CA VAL A 57 -7.41 -10.48 -7.02
C VAL A 57 -7.23 -11.10 -5.63
N GLN A 58 -8.32 -11.29 -4.87
CA GLN A 58 -8.28 -11.92 -3.55
C GLN A 58 -7.89 -13.40 -3.63
N ASP A 59 -8.51 -14.14 -4.55
CA ASP A 59 -8.31 -15.58 -4.72
C ASP A 59 -6.96 -15.92 -5.38
N TYR A 60 -6.34 -14.97 -6.09
CA TYR A 60 -5.04 -15.17 -6.73
C TYR A 60 -3.97 -15.59 -5.73
N LYS A 61 -3.34 -16.73 -6.01
CA LYS A 61 -2.21 -17.30 -5.27
C LYS A 61 -1.08 -17.57 -6.24
N GLU A 62 0.05 -16.91 -6.03
CA GLU A 62 1.25 -17.00 -6.88
C GLU A 62 1.68 -18.46 -7.13
N ASN A 63 1.64 -19.30 -6.09
CA ASN A 63 2.06 -20.70 -6.15
C ASN A 63 0.95 -21.70 -6.57
N ASP A 64 -0.25 -21.22 -6.93
CA ASP A 64 -1.36 -22.09 -7.34
C ASP A 64 -1.92 -21.66 -8.71
N PRO A 65 -1.46 -22.28 -9.81
CA PRO A 65 -1.90 -21.97 -11.17
C PRO A 65 -3.40 -22.07 -11.40
N LYS A 66 -4.14 -22.84 -10.57
CA LYS A 66 -5.60 -22.96 -10.70
C LYS A 66 -6.31 -21.63 -10.41
N THR A 67 -5.68 -20.75 -9.64
CA THR A 67 -6.22 -19.43 -9.28
C THR A 67 -5.95 -18.36 -10.34
N HIS A 68 -5.12 -18.66 -11.35
CA HIS A 68 -4.65 -17.64 -12.30
C HIS A 68 -5.63 -17.40 -13.45
N GLU A 69 -6.68 -18.22 -13.58
CA GLU A 69 -7.63 -18.21 -14.70
C GLU A 69 -6.94 -18.23 -16.08
N GLY A 70 -5.85 -19.01 -16.19
CA GLY A 70 -5.06 -19.13 -17.41
C GLY A 70 -4.21 -17.89 -17.76
N LEU A 71 -4.09 -16.91 -16.86
CA LEU A 71 -3.30 -15.70 -17.06
C LEU A 71 -1.90 -15.84 -16.45
N ASP A 72 -0.90 -15.33 -17.14
CA ASP A 72 0.43 -15.12 -16.57
C ASP A 72 0.61 -13.63 -16.25
N LEU A 73 0.41 -13.26 -14.97
CA LEU A 73 0.49 -11.88 -14.52
C LEU A 73 1.88 -11.26 -14.63
N THR A 74 2.93 -12.07 -14.83
CA THR A 74 4.29 -11.58 -15.06
C THR A 74 4.51 -11.15 -16.52
N ARG A 75 3.59 -11.52 -17.42
CA ARG A 75 3.69 -11.28 -18.86
C ARG A 75 2.58 -10.37 -19.38
N ILE A 76 1.35 -10.58 -18.94
CA ILE A 76 0.24 -9.71 -19.36
C ILE A 76 0.32 -8.37 -18.65
N THR A 77 -0.03 -7.32 -19.38
CA THR A 77 -0.11 -5.96 -18.86
C THR A 77 -1.32 -5.80 -17.93
N THR A 78 -1.25 -4.82 -17.02
CA THR A 78 -2.42 -4.48 -16.19
C THR A 78 -3.65 -4.11 -17.05
N ARG A 79 -3.43 -3.43 -18.18
CA ARG A 79 -4.50 -3.08 -19.13
C ARG A 79 -5.22 -4.32 -19.69
N GLU A 80 -4.47 -5.35 -20.09
CA GLU A 80 -5.04 -6.61 -20.59
C GLU A 80 -5.84 -7.34 -19.51
N LEU A 81 -5.31 -7.39 -18.28
CA LEU A 81 -6.02 -7.97 -17.14
C LEU A 81 -7.35 -7.25 -16.89
N ILE A 82 -7.33 -5.93 -16.84
CA ILE A 82 -8.51 -5.09 -16.62
C ILE A 82 -9.54 -5.28 -17.74
N ALA A 83 -9.09 -5.29 -18.99
CA ALA A 83 -9.95 -5.47 -20.16
C ALA A 83 -10.70 -6.81 -20.12
N LYS A 84 -10.08 -7.88 -19.60
CA LYS A 84 -10.74 -9.18 -19.38
C LYS A 84 -11.98 -9.08 -18.48
N TYR A 85 -11.97 -8.20 -17.49
CA TYR A 85 -13.12 -7.99 -16.59
C TYR A 85 -14.09 -6.92 -17.10
N GLY A 86 -13.75 -6.22 -18.19
CA GLY A 86 -14.60 -5.22 -18.84
C GLY A 86 -14.86 -3.99 -17.98
N LEU A 87 -13.87 -3.58 -17.17
CA LEU A 87 -13.97 -2.39 -16.32
C LEU A 87 -13.85 -1.13 -17.16
N ASP A 88 -14.61 -0.09 -16.82
CA ASP A 88 -14.54 1.21 -17.49
C ASP A 88 -13.34 2.05 -17.00
N ASP A 89 -12.92 3.03 -17.82
CA ASP A 89 -11.73 3.85 -17.53
C ASP A 89 -11.81 4.56 -16.16
N ASN A 90 -12.99 4.99 -15.75
CA ASN A 90 -13.19 5.63 -14.45
C ASN A 90 -12.98 4.65 -13.28
N THR A 91 -13.40 3.41 -13.42
CA THR A 91 -13.17 2.33 -12.46
C THR A 91 -11.71 1.93 -12.43
N VAL A 92 -11.05 1.93 -13.59
CA VAL A 92 -9.61 1.69 -13.71
C VAL A 92 -8.82 2.75 -12.94
N ASP A 93 -9.11 4.03 -13.13
CA ASP A 93 -8.46 5.12 -12.41
C ASP A 93 -8.61 4.95 -10.88
N ILE A 94 -9.82 4.62 -10.41
CA ILE A 94 -10.08 4.42 -8.99
C ILE A 94 -9.28 3.22 -8.46
N ILE A 95 -9.28 2.10 -9.17
CA ILE A 95 -8.55 0.89 -8.75
C ILE A 95 -7.05 1.14 -8.75
N GLY A 96 -6.52 1.73 -9.81
CA GLY A 96 -5.09 2.02 -9.96
C GLY A 96 -4.57 3.01 -8.93
N HIS A 97 -5.26 4.14 -8.75
CA HIS A 97 -4.76 5.23 -7.92
C HIS A 97 -5.25 5.20 -6.48
N ALA A 98 -6.48 4.73 -6.23
CA ALA A 98 -7.05 4.74 -4.88
C ALA A 98 -6.90 3.39 -4.15
N SER A 99 -6.75 2.27 -4.87
CA SER A 99 -6.51 0.96 -4.25
C SER A 99 -5.07 0.48 -4.44
N ALA A 100 -4.52 0.50 -5.66
CA ALA A 100 -3.14 0.08 -5.90
C ALA A 100 -2.10 1.18 -5.56
N LEU A 101 -2.57 2.42 -5.37
CA LEU A 101 -1.76 3.58 -5.01
C LEU A 101 -0.64 3.89 -6.03
N HIS A 102 -0.90 3.62 -7.31
CA HIS A 102 -0.04 4.05 -8.40
C HIS A 102 -0.09 5.57 -8.53
N ARG A 103 1.04 6.18 -8.86
CA ARG A 103 1.18 7.65 -8.95
C ARG A 103 0.83 8.23 -10.32
N ASP A 104 0.90 7.40 -11.34
CA ASP A 104 0.68 7.73 -12.74
C ASP A 104 0.24 6.46 -13.49
N ASP A 105 -0.17 6.59 -14.75
CA ASP A 105 -0.77 5.51 -15.55
C ASP A 105 0.22 4.55 -16.20
N ARG A 106 1.53 4.65 -15.91
CA ARG A 106 2.52 3.74 -16.51
C ARG A 106 2.26 2.28 -16.17
N TYR A 107 1.72 2.02 -14.97
CA TYR A 107 1.35 0.68 -14.50
C TYR A 107 0.41 -0.06 -15.46
N LEU A 108 -0.39 0.65 -16.27
CA LEU A 108 -1.30 0.03 -17.23
C LEU A 108 -0.56 -0.79 -18.29
N ASN A 109 0.66 -0.39 -18.63
CA ASN A 109 1.49 -1.04 -19.64
C ASN A 109 2.59 -1.93 -19.03
N GLU A 110 2.63 -2.05 -17.71
CA GLU A 110 3.55 -2.92 -16.97
C GLU A 110 2.86 -4.26 -16.61
N PRO A 111 3.63 -5.32 -16.31
CA PRO A 111 3.07 -6.59 -15.87
C PRO A 111 2.08 -6.44 -14.70
N ALA A 112 0.92 -7.08 -14.83
CA ALA A 112 -0.20 -6.94 -13.89
C ALA A 112 0.11 -7.42 -12.47
N PHE A 113 1.16 -8.24 -12.29
CA PHE A 113 1.51 -8.88 -11.04
C PHE A 113 1.72 -7.90 -9.87
N ASP A 114 2.47 -6.81 -10.07
CA ASP A 114 2.70 -5.81 -9.01
C ASP A 114 1.38 -5.11 -8.63
N THR A 115 0.57 -4.73 -9.62
CA THR A 115 -0.74 -4.12 -9.39
C THR A 115 -1.66 -5.03 -8.59
N VAL A 116 -1.74 -6.32 -8.93
CA VAL A 116 -2.55 -7.30 -8.20
C VAL A 116 -2.06 -7.46 -6.75
N LYS A 117 -0.73 -7.53 -6.53
CA LYS A 117 -0.15 -7.59 -5.18
C LYS A 117 -0.48 -6.35 -4.35
N ARG A 118 -0.42 -5.16 -4.94
CA ARG A 118 -0.77 -3.89 -4.27
C ARG A 118 -2.24 -3.82 -3.87
N ILE A 119 -3.14 -4.20 -4.77
CA ILE A 119 -4.59 -4.22 -4.49
C ILE A 119 -4.89 -5.23 -3.38
N LYS A 120 -4.26 -6.41 -3.43
CA LYS A 120 -4.40 -7.43 -2.39
C LYS A 120 -3.91 -6.93 -1.03
N LEU A 121 -2.73 -6.31 -0.98
CA LEU A 121 -2.19 -5.67 0.21
C LEU A 121 -3.13 -4.60 0.78
N TYR A 122 -3.73 -3.77 -0.07
CA TYR A 122 -4.70 -2.76 0.34
C TYR A 122 -5.91 -3.41 1.03
N ALA A 123 -6.53 -4.40 0.39
CA ALA A 123 -7.70 -5.09 0.90
C ALA A 123 -7.41 -5.83 2.23
N GLU A 124 -6.28 -6.53 2.31
CA GLU A 124 -5.84 -7.20 3.53
C GLU A 124 -5.59 -6.20 4.67
N SER A 125 -5.03 -5.03 4.35
CA SER A 125 -4.78 -3.96 5.33
C SER A 125 -6.08 -3.36 5.87
N VAL A 126 -7.09 -3.15 5.01
CA VAL A 126 -8.43 -2.72 5.43
C VAL A 126 -9.07 -3.77 6.36
N ALA A 127 -9.00 -5.05 5.99
CA ALA A 127 -9.59 -6.14 6.77
C ALA A 127 -8.94 -6.31 8.15
N ARG A 128 -7.62 -6.10 8.25
CA ARG A 128 -6.84 -6.34 9.48
C ARG A 128 -7.28 -5.50 10.67
N PHE A 129 -7.60 -4.22 10.45
CA PHE A 129 -7.87 -3.28 11.53
C PHE A 129 -9.36 -2.98 11.73
N GLN A 130 -10.26 -3.73 11.04
CA GLN A 130 -11.71 -3.47 11.02
C GLN A 130 -12.03 -1.99 10.76
N GLY A 131 -11.15 -1.33 10.00
CA GLY A 131 -11.13 0.10 9.82
C GLY A 131 -11.79 0.52 8.51
N SER A 132 -12.03 1.81 8.39
CA SER A 132 -12.55 2.46 7.19
C SER A 132 -11.47 2.83 6.16
N SER A 133 -10.20 2.45 6.41
CA SER A 133 -9.06 2.67 5.52
C SER A 133 -7.95 1.63 5.78
N PRO A 134 -6.99 1.44 4.85
CA PRO A 134 -5.87 0.51 5.03
C PRO A 134 -4.74 1.09 5.90
N TYR A 135 -4.87 2.31 6.42
CA TYR A 135 -3.75 3.04 6.99
C TYR A 135 -3.80 3.11 8.51
N ILE A 136 -2.62 3.12 9.11
CA ILE A 136 -2.41 3.40 10.53
C ILE A 136 -1.46 4.59 10.66
N TYR A 137 -1.62 5.35 11.73
CA TYR A 137 -0.78 6.50 12.03
C TYR A 137 -0.34 6.46 13.51
N PRO A 138 0.95 6.70 13.81
CA PRO A 138 1.42 6.72 15.19
C PRO A 138 0.82 7.92 15.94
N LEU A 139 0.31 7.67 17.14
CA LEU A 139 -0.04 8.73 18.07
C LEU A 139 1.20 9.58 18.32
N TYR A 140 1.01 10.90 18.49
CA TYR A 140 2.09 11.90 18.62
C TYR A 140 2.93 12.14 17.35
N GLY A 141 2.63 11.44 16.25
CA GLY A 141 3.17 11.74 14.92
C GLY A 141 4.36 10.88 14.50
N LEU A 142 4.79 11.07 13.26
CA LEU A 142 5.85 10.24 12.64
C LEU A 142 7.20 10.34 13.36
N GLY A 143 7.42 11.39 14.16
CA GLY A 143 8.62 11.56 14.99
C GLY A 143 8.81 10.48 16.05
N GLU A 144 7.75 9.75 16.43
CA GLU A 144 7.87 8.62 17.36
C GLU A 144 8.61 7.42 16.75
N LEU A 145 8.54 7.23 15.43
CA LEU A 145 9.22 6.13 14.74
C LEU A 145 10.75 6.18 14.95
N PRO A 146 11.47 7.26 14.58
CA PRO A 146 12.91 7.33 14.80
C PRO A 146 13.28 7.29 16.29
N GLN A 147 12.49 7.90 17.17
CA GLN A 147 12.72 7.85 18.62
C GLN A 147 12.63 6.41 19.17
N ALA A 148 11.62 5.66 18.75
CA ALA A 148 11.43 4.29 19.19
C ALA A 148 12.56 3.36 18.71
N PHE A 149 13.05 3.56 17.49
CA PHE A 149 14.22 2.83 16.99
C PHE A 149 15.53 3.27 17.65
N ALA A 150 15.70 4.57 17.95
CA ALA A 150 16.85 5.05 18.71
C ALA A 150 16.90 4.42 20.10
N ARG A 151 15.74 4.32 20.77
CA ARG A 151 15.60 3.60 22.04
C ARG A 151 15.94 2.13 21.91
N LEU A 152 15.41 1.44 20.89
CA LEU A 152 15.74 0.04 20.62
C LEU A 152 17.25 -0.14 20.48
N SER A 153 17.91 0.69 19.67
CA SER A 153 19.35 0.66 19.49
C SER A 153 20.12 0.91 20.80
N ALA A 154 19.69 1.87 21.63
CA ALA A 154 20.32 2.14 22.93
C ALA A 154 20.21 0.96 23.90
N VAL A 155 19.11 0.21 23.89
CA VAL A 155 18.96 -1.03 24.69
C VAL A 155 20.01 -2.08 24.31
N TYR A 156 20.45 -2.09 23.05
CA TYR A 156 21.51 -2.98 22.55
C TYR A 156 22.90 -2.31 22.54
N GLY A 157 23.09 -1.23 23.29
CA GLY A 157 24.40 -0.59 23.51
C GLY A 157 24.74 0.57 22.56
N GLY A 158 23.81 1.00 21.71
CA GLY A 158 23.99 2.18 20.86
C GLY A 158 24.12 3.48 21.68
N THR A 159 25.09 4.33 21.32
CA THR A 159 25.26 5.67 21.92
C THR A 159 24.80 6.74 20.92
N TYR A 160 23.96 7.67 21.37
CA TYR A 160 23.39 8.73 20.53
C TYR A 160 23.93 10.08 20.95
N MET A 161 24.36 10.87 19.97
CA MET A 161 24.74 12.28 20.15
C MET A 161 23.79 13.14 19.32
N LEU A 162 23.04 14.03 19.98
CA LEU A 162 22.22 15.03 19.32
C LEU A 162 22.98 16.36 19.31
N ASN A 163 22.69 17.22 18.33
CA ASN A 163 23.34 18.53 18.18
C ASN A 163 24.89 18.44 18.14
N LYS A 164 25.42 17.52 17.32
CA LYS A 164 26.87 17.38 17.07
C LYS A 164 27.20 17.88 15.64
N PRO A 165 27.45 19.20 15.46
CA PRO A 165 27.66 19.80 14.14
C PRO A 165 29.02 19.46 13.51
N GLU A 166 30.02 19.13 14.33
CA GLU A 166 31.38 18.79 13.88
C GLU A 166 31.51 17.27 13.71
N CYS A 167 30.97 16.72 12.63
CA CYS A 167 31.22 15.34 12.19
C CYS A 167 31.69 15.38 10.74
N LYS A 168 32.92 14.94 10.49
CA LYS A 168 33.49 14.92 9.14
C LYS A 168 33.92 13.49 8.84
N VAL A 169 33.31 12.90 7.82
CA VAL A 169 33.66 11.54 7.40
C VAL A 169 35.13 11.49 6.98
N GLU A 170 35.91 10.63 7.62
CA GLU A 170 37.33 10.42 7.32
C GLU A 170 37.50 9.14 6.50
N PHE A 171 38.39 9.21 5.51
CA PHE A 171 38.63 8.16 4.52
C PHE A 171 40.11 7.76 4.51
N ASP A 172 40.38 6.46 4.34
CA ASP A 172 41.74 5.96 4.15
C ASP A 172 42.24 6.21 2.71
N GLU A 173 43.47 5.78 2.43
CA GLU A 173 44.12 5.94 1.12
C GLU A 173 43.39 5.19 -0.02
N GLU A 174 42.58 4.18 0.31
CA GLU A 174 41.78 3.40 -0.63
C GLU A 174 40.36 3.98 -0.81
N GLY A 175 40.02 5.05 -0.08
CA GLY A 175 38.71 5.71 -0.14
C GLY A 175 37.63 5.03 0.72
N LYS A 176 38.00 4.20 1.69
CA LYS A 176 37.07 3.56 2.63
C LYS A 176 36.90 4.42 3.89
N VAL A 177 35.65 4.54 4.34
CA VAL A 177 35.30 5.25 5.57
C VAL A 177 35.84 4.51 6.80
N PHE A 178 36.59 5.22 7.66
CA PHE A 178 37.05 4.67 8.93
C PHE A 178 36.58 5.46 10.17
N GLY A 179 36.02 6.66 10.00
CA GLY A 179 35.58 7.51 11.12
C GLY A 179 34.75 8.72 10.73
N VAL A 180 34.39 9.52 11.74
CA VAL A 180 33.68 10.81 11.65
C VAL A 180 34.25 11.85 12.60
#